data_AF-A0AA40GA70-F1
#
_entry.id   AF-A0AA40GA70-F1
#
_cell.length_a   1.000
_cell.length_b   1.000
_cell.length_c   1.000
_cell.angle_alpha   90.00
_cell.angle_beta   90.00
_cell.angle_gamma   90.00
#
_symmetry.space_group_name_H-M   'P 1'
#
loop_
_entity.id
_entity.type
_entity.pdbx_description
1 polymer ?
#
loop_
_entity_poly.entity_id
_entity_poly.type
_entity_poly.pdbx_seq_one_letter_code
_entity_poly.pdbx_strand_id
1 'polypeptide(L)'
;MAAVFDIELHDADIVNRDESDDDVIEIGEEEYDANPNVNEITESEGVETVAISEQNVNRGRERAGPQDFELCKVIGKGGYGKVFQVRKITGNDSGTIFAMKVLRKASIIRNQKDTAHTKAERNILEAVKHPFIVDLMYAFQTGGKLYLILEYMCGGELFRHLNDEGIFLEETACFYLSEIILALQHLHLQGIIYRDLKPENILLDAEGHIKLTDFGLCKEHIQDGTVTHTFCGTIEYMAPEILTRSGHGKAVDWWSLGTLMYDMLTGSPPFTSDNRKKTIEKILRGKLNLPQYLTPDSRDLIRKLLKRQVSQRLGSGPSDAEQIKNHQFFKHINWNDVISRKLEPPFRPTLASEDDVSQFDKKFTTSAPIDSPAEYTLSESANRVFQGFTYVAPSILEDMYSQPRVINARSPRRGNMRGFSPRGTHFHIHNNHVQSHRHNGVGHGNMEDTEMIEIG
;
A
#
# COMPACT_ATOMS: atom_id res chain seq x y z
N MET A 1 12.93 10.89 17.09
CA MET A 1 13.60 9.72 17.71
C MET A 1 12.51 8.87 18.32
N ALA A 2 12.29 7.63 17.84
CA ALA A 2 11.33 6.70 18.44
C ALA A 2 12.11 5.53 19.05
N ALA A 3 12.36 5.59 20.35
CA ALA A 3 12.92 4.48 21.10
C ALA A 3 11.78 3.77 21.83
N VAL A 4 11.57 2.49 21.50
CA VAL A 4 10.69 1.62 22.27
C VAL A 4 11.48 1.16 23.49
N PHE A 5 11.07 1.63 24.67
CA PHE A 5 11.55 1.14 25.95
C PHE A 5 10.34 0.73 26.79
N ASP A 6 10.47 -0.43 27.43
CA ASP A 6 9.45 -0.98 28.31
C ASP A 6 9.29 -0.13 29.57
N ILE A 7 8.05 -0.09 30.06
CA ILE A 7 7.73 0.49 31.37
C ILE A 7 7.25 -0.67 32.23
N GLU A 8 8.16 -1.20 33.04
CA GLU A 8 7.77 -1.91 34.26
C GLU A 8 7.17 -0.89 35.23
N LEU A 9 6.01 -1.23 35.78
CA LEU A 9 5.43 -0.54 36.93
C LEU A 9 5.17 -1.61 37.99
N HIS A 10 5.71 -1.40 39.18
CA HIS A 10 5.58 -2.34 40.29
C HIS A 10 4.11 -2.45 40.73
N ASP A 11 3.65 -3.68 40.91
CA ASP A 11 2.44 -3.97 41.67
C ASP A 11 2.65 -3.56 43.14
N ALA A 12 1.60 -3.03 43.75
CA ALA A 12 1.54 -2.70 45.17
C ALA A 12 0.32 -3.40 45.80
N ASP A 13 0.55 -3.99 46.97
CA ASP A 13 -0.31 -5.00 47.61
C ASP A 13 -1.76 -4.56 47.89
N ILE A 14 -2.71 -5.47 47.65
CA ILE A 14 -3.98 -5.53 48.41
C ILE A 14 -4.34 -6.98 48.80
N VAL A 15 -3.92 -7.33 50.01
CA VAL A 15 -4.58 -8.13 51.08
C VAL A 15 -5.55 -9.28 50.73
N ASN A 16 -5.27 -10.45 51.33
CA ASN A 16 -6.11 -11.67 51.41
C ASN A 16 -7.58 -11.46 51.82
N ARG A 17 -8.47 -12.33 51.32
CA ARG A 17 -9.61 -12.88 52.07
C ARG A 17 -10.13 -14.21 51.52
N ASP A 18 -10.73 -14.99 52.41
CA ASP A 18 -10.82 -16.46 52.40
C ASP A 18 -11.93 -17.08 51.52
N GLU A 19 -11.69 -18.34 51.13
CA GLU A 19 -12.57 -19.52 51.04
C GLU A 19 -14.06 -19.40 50.58
N SER A 20 -14.42 -20.16 49.53
CA SER A 20 -15.47 -21.20 49.60
C SER A 20 -15.59 -22.08 48.32
N ASP A 21 -15.50 -23.38 48.56
CA ASP A 21 -15.94 -24.61 47.88
C ASP A 21 -16.56 -24.66 46.45
N ASP A 22 -16.11 -25.73 45.77
CA ASP A 22 -16.84 -26.69 44.91
C ASP A 22 -17.60 -26.29 43.63
N ASP A 23 -17.10 -26.80 42.51
CA ASP A 23 -17.82 -27.83 41.73
C ASP A 23 -16.81 -28.59 40.81
N VAL A 24 -16.30 -29.74 41.27
CA VAL A 24 -15.44 -30.63 40.47
C VAL A 24 -16.31 -31.70 39.80
N ILE A 25 -16.31 -31.74 38.47
CA ILE A 25 -16.94 -32.81 37.69
C ILE A 25 -15.85 -33.79 37.24
N GLU A 26 -15.77 -34.94 37.89
CA GLU A 26 -15.01 -36.09 37.38
C GLU A 26 -15.67 -36.63 36.10
N ILE A 27 -14.87 -36.85 35.06
CA ILE A 27 -15.26 -37.62 33.87
C ILE A 27 -14.24 -38.75 33.72
N GLY A 28 -14.73 -39.98 33.71
CA GLY A 28 -13.91 -41.19 33.79
C GLY A 28 -13.05 -41.44 32.55
N GLU A 29 -11.95 -42.14 32.75
CA GLU A 29 -11.05 -42.64 31.70
C GLU A 29 -11.73 -43.78 30.92
N GLU A 30 -12.04 -43.56 29.63
CA GLU A 30 -12.24 -44.64 28.66
C GLU A 30 -11.33 -44.40 27.44
N GLU A 31 -10.64 -45.46 27.02
CA GLU A 31 -9.57 -45.45 26.03
C GLU A 31 -10.08 -45.07 24.62
N TYR A 32 -9.38 -44.15 23.95
CA TYR A 32 -9.43 -44.03 22.49
C TYR A 32 -8.01 -43.91 21.89
N ASP A 33 -7.80 -44.71 20.84
CA ASP A 33 -6.52 -45.10 20.25
C ASP A 33 -5.54 -43.97 19.86
N ALA A 34 -4.26 -44.29 20.09
CA ALA A 34 -3.07 -43.94 19.32
C ALA A 34 -3.07 -42.65 18.45
N ASN A 35 -2.30 -41.65 18.89
CA ASN A 35 -1.73 -40.65 17.98
C ASN A 35 -0.91 -41.34 16.87
N PRO A 36 -1.07 -40.98 15.58
CA PRO A 36 -0.25 -41.53 14.51
C PRO A 36 1.21 -41.11 14.69
N ASN A 37 2.10 -42.10 14.82
CA ASN A 37 3.53 -41.88 14.97
C ASN A 37 4.12 -41.42 13.62
N VAL A 38 4.30 -40.10 13.47
CA VAL A 38 4.73 -39.45 12.22
C VAL A 38 6.06 -40.00 11.67
N ASN A 39 6.87 -40.64 12.52
CA ASN A 39 8.16 -41.23 12.14
C ASN A 39 8.04 -42.56 11.36
N GLU A 40 6.88 -43.25 11.37
CA GLU A 40 6.72 -44.50 10.60
C GLU A 40 6.53 -44.27 9.09
N ILE A 41 6.19 -43.05 8.67
CA ILE A 41 6.02 -42.70 7.25
C ILE A 41 7.38 -42.54 6.54
N THR A 42 8.43 -42.18 7.30
CA THR A 42 9.78 -41.88 6.77
C THR A 42 10.65 -43.08 6.40
N GLU A 43 10.25 -44.32 6.76
CA GLU A 43 11.04 -45.53 6.49
C GLU A 43 10.45 -46.43 5.37
N SER A 44 9.48 -45.93 4.60
CA SER A 44 8.94 -46.67 3.46
C SER A 44 9.91 -46.67 2.26
N GLU A 45 10.36 -47.86 1.84
CA GLU A 45 11.18 -48.04 0.64
C GLU A 45 10.41 -47.59 -0.62
N GLY A 46 10.73 -46.38 -1.10
CA GLY A 46 10.10 -45.79 -2.29
C GLY A 46 9.80 -44.29 -2.20
N VAL A 47 9.92 -43.67 -1.02
CA VAL A 47 9.71 -42.22 -0.86
C VAL A 47 11.03 -41.44 -0.99
N GLU A 48 11.20 -40.71 -2.10
CA GLU A 48 12.29 -39.72 -2.23
C GLU A 48 12.04 -38.52 -1.29
N THR A 49 12.74 -38.50 -0.16
CA THR A 49 12.72 -37.36 0.78
C THR A 49 13.59 -36.21 0.26
N VAL A 50 13.00 -35.36 -0.58
CA VAL A 50 13.68 -34.14 -1.05
C VAL A 50 13.86 -33.17 0.13
N ALA A 51 15.10 -32.93 0.54
CA ALA A 51 15.44 -31.96 1.58
C ALA A 51 14.87 -30.57 1.23
N ILE A 52 14.02 -30.02 2.10
CA ILE A 52 13.38 -28.71 1.93
C ILE A 52 14.43 -27.62 2.21
N SER A 53 15.16 -27.23 1.15
CA SER A 53 16.21 -26.21 1.16
C SER A 53 15.84 -25.04 0.25
N GLU A 54 16.49 -23.88 0.44
CA GLU A 54 16.28 -22.67 -0.40
C GLU A 54 16.48 -22.92 -1.91
N GLN A 55 17.20 -23.97 -2.27
CA GLN A 55 17.43 -24.40 -3.65
C GLN A 55 16.27 -25.25 -4.20
N ASN A 56 15.62 -26.07 -3.38
CA ASN A 56 14.63 -27.06 -3.80
C ASN A 56 13.19 -26.51 -3.85
N VAL A 57 12.78 -25.62 -2.94
CA VAL A 57 11.41 -25.05 -2.95
C VAL A 57 11.21 -24.00 -4.06
N ASN A 58 12.31 -23.46 -4.60
CA ASN A 58 12.33 -22.31 -5.51
C ASN A 58 12.81 -22.68 -6.92
N ARG A 59 12.43 -23.85 -7.46
CA ARG A 59 12.76 -24.24 -8.84
C ARG A 59 11.76 -23.61 -9.82
N GLY A 60 12.23 -22.68 -10.67
CA GLY A 60 11.49 -22.27 -11.88
C GLY A 60 10.88 -20.86 -11.93
N ARG A 61 11.15 -19.96 -10.96
CA ARG A 61 10.90 -18.51 -11.12
C ARG A 61 12.22 -17.75 -11.09
N GLU A 62 12.35 -16.76 -11.95
CA GLU A 62 13.52 -15.88 -12.03
C GLU A 62 13.72 -15.16 -10.69
N ARG A 63 14.94 -15.21 -10.15
CA ARG A 63 15.24 -14.76 -8.79
C ARG A 63 15.93 -13.40 -8.82
N ALA A 64 15.19 -12.34 -8.56
CA ALA A 64 15.78 -11.05 -8.21
C ALA A 64 16.59 -11.17 -6.90
N GLY A 65 17.78 -10.58 -6.87
CA GLY A 65 18.64 -10.50 -5.69
C GLY A 65 19.38 -9.16 -5.59
N PRO A 66 20.22 -8.96 -4.56
CA PRO A 66 20.90 -7.68 -4.33
C PRO A 66 21.75 -7.21 -5.52
N GLN A 67 22.32 -8.15 -6.28
CA GLN A 67 23.17 -7.88 -7.45
C GLN A 67 22.42 -7.26 -8.65
N ASP A 68 21.09 -7.31 -8.66
CA ASP A 68 20.25 -6.77 -9.74
C ASP A 68 19.96 -5.27 -9.55
N PHE A 69 20.43 -4.66 -8.45
CA PHE A 69 20.13 -3.28 -8.04
C PHE A 69 21.39 -2.52 -7.63
N GLU A 70 21.63 -1.39 -8.29
CA GLU A 70 22.65 -0.40 -7.90
C GLU A 70 22.11 0.50 -6.78
N LEU A 71 22.88 0.69 -5.70
CA LEU A 71 22.50 1.57 -4.58
C LEU A 71 22.86 3.04 -4.90
N CYS A 72 21.85 3.89 -5.11
CA CYS A 72 22.05 5.30 -5.50
C CYS A 72 22.18 6.24 -4.28
N LYS A 73 21.17 6.23 -3.38
CA LYS A 73 21.08 7.15 -2.23
C LYS A 73 20.44 6.47 -1.02
N VAL A 74 20.79 6.92 0.19
CA VAL A 74 19.98 6.63 1.38
C VAL A 74 18.85 7.65 1.42
N ILE A 75 17.60 7.20 1.42
CA ILE A 75 16.41 8.06 1.45
C ILE A 75 15.65 7.99 2.77
N GLY A 76 15.86 6.94 3.57
CA GLY A 76 15.26 6.82 4.91
C GLY A 76 16.03 5.87 5.85
N LYS A 77 15.77 5.99 7.15
CA LYS A 77 16.32 5.11 8.19
C LYS A 77 15.34 4.96 9.35
N GLY A 78 14.90 3.73 9.60
CA GLY A 78 14.01 3.37 10.72
C GLY A 78 14.71 2.53 11.79
N GLY A 79 13.96 2.06 12.78
CA GLY A 79 14.48 1.20 13.85
C GLY A 79 14.97 -0.17 13.37
N TYR A 80 14.31 -0.73 12.34
CA TYR A 80 14.55 -2.09 11.86
C TYR A 80 15.41 -2.16 10.58
N GLY A 81 15.72 -1.02 9.94
CA GLY A 81 16.30 -1.01 8.61
C GLY A 81 16.67 0.36 8.02
N LYS A 82 17.18 0.33 6.80
CA LYS A 82 17.44 1.50 5.94
C LYS A 82 16.55 1.41 4.70
N VAL A 83 16.21 2.56 4.13
CA VAL A 83 15.57 2.65 2.81
C VAL A 83 16.54 3.33 1.86
N PHE A 84 16.82 2.69 0.73
CA PHE A 84 17.69 3.20 -0.32
C PHE A 84 16.88 3.49 -1.58
N GLN A 85 17.20 4.58 -2.28
CA GLN A 85 16.88 4.71 -3.69
C GLN A 85 17.86 3.81 -4.45
N VAL A 86 17.34 2.97 -5.34
CA VAL A 86 18.12 2.00 -6.12
C VAL A 86 17.72 2.04 -7.58
N ARG A 87 18.68 1.79 -8.48
CA ARG A 87 18.44 1.62 -9.91
C ARG A 87 18.54 0.15 -10.26
N LYS A 88 17.53 -0.43 -10.91
CA LYS A 88 17.64 -1.81 -11.39
C LYS A 88 18.57 -1.86 -12.61
N ILE A 89 19.43 -2.87 -12.69
CA ILE A 89 20.46 -3.00 -13.75
C ILE A 89 20.32 -4.26 -14.61
N THR A 90 19.27 -5.06 -14.37
CA THR A 90 18.98 -6.31 -15.11
C THR A 90 17.48 -6.43 -15.43
N GLY A 91 17.13 -7.25 -16.43
CA GLY A 91 15.74 -7.49 -16.86
C GLY A 91 15.14 -6.38 -17.74
N ASN A 92 13.85 -6.48 -18.04
CA ASN A 92 13.14 -5.57 -18.95
C ASN A 92 12.94 -4.17 -18.36
N ASP A 93 12.81 -4.07 -17.04
CA ASP A 93 12.74 -2.84 -16.23
C ASP A 93 14.14 -2.36 -15.76
N SER A 94 15.19 -2.72 -16.49
CA SER A 94 16.53 -2.17 -16.28
C SER A 94 16.54 -0.66 -16.56
N GLY A 95 17.15 0.11 -15.66
CA GLY A 95 17.16 1.57 -15.65
C GLY A 95 16.15 2.18 -14.67
N THR A 96 15.09 1.47 -14.31
CA THR A 96 14.01 1.97 -13.43
C THR A 96 14.51 2.20 -11.99
N ILE A 97 14.02 3.27 -11.36
CA ILE A 97 14.29 3.62 -9.96
C ILE A 97 13.24 3.00 -9.04
N PHE A 98 13.70 2.42 -7.93
CA PHE A 98 12.87 1.81 -6.88
C PHE A 98 13.31 2.25 -5.48
N ALA A 99 12.45 2.04 -4.49
CA ALA A 99 12.78 2.18 -3.07
C ALA A 99 13.05 0.78 -2.44
N MET A 100 14.30 0.52 -2.06
CA MET A 100 14.71 -0.72 -1.40
C MET A 100 14.69 -0.56 0.12
N LYS A 101 13.71 -1.15 0.80
CA LYS A 101 13.65 -1.29 2.27
C LYS A 101 14.44 -2.53 2.69
N VAL A 102 15.57 -2.33 3.36
CA VAL A 102 16.49 -3.39 3.83
C VAL A 102 16.33 -3.61 5.33
N LEU A 103 15.87 -4.80 5.71
CA LEU A 103 15.60 -5.20 7.09
C LEU A 103 16.60 -6.26 7.56
N ARG A 104 17.05 -6.18 8.81
CA ARG A 104 18.00 -7.16 9.39
C ARG A 104 17.26 -8.30 10.07
N LYS A 105 17.39 -9.54 9.55
CA LYS A 105 16.76 -10.73 10.16
C LYS A 105 17.15 -10.88 11.65
N ALA A 106 18.42 -10.64 11.99
CA ALA A 106 18.94 -10.72 13.36
C ALA A 106 18.40 -9.63 14.32
N SER A 107 17.78 -8.55 13.80
CA SER A 107 17.04 -7.58 14.60
C SER A 107 15.59 -8.02 14.78
N ILE A 108 14.96 -8.53 13.71
CA ILE A 108 13.56 -8.97 13.68
C ILE A 108 13.32 -10.20 14.57
N ILE A 109 14.16 -11.24 14.48
CA ILE A 109 13.95 -12.52 15.17
C ILE A 109 14.01 -12.39 16.71
N ARG A 110 14.65 -11.34 17.24
CA ARG A 110 14.70 -11.06 18.69
C ARG A 110 13.30 -10.85 19.29
N ASN A 111 12.31 -10.51 18.47
CA ASN A 111 10.96 -10.25 18.88
C ASN A 111 9.98 -10.98 17.95
N GLN A 112 9.20 -11.92 18.50
CA GLN A 112 8.20 -12.66 17.73
C GLN A 112 7.14 -11.75 17.11
N LYS A 113 6.84 -10.60 17.73
CA LYS A 113 5.92 -9.60 17.17
C LYS A 113 6.50 -8.99 15.90
N ASP A 114 7.74 -8.49 15.95
CA ASP A 114 8.41 -7.87 14.78
C ASP A 114 8.57 -8.88 13.63
N THR A 115 8.76 -10.16 13.97
CA THR A 115 8.77 -11.27 13.02
C THR A 115 7.41 -11.46 12.33
N ALA A 116 6.31 -11.44 13.09
CA ALA A 116 4.96 -11.52 12.54
C ALA A 116 4.61 -10.26 11.71
N HIS A 117 4.97 -9.07 12.20
CA HIS A 117 4.80 -7.78 11.52
C HIS A 117 5.50 -7.74 10.15
N THR A 118 6.75 -8.20 10.08
CA THR A 118 7.51 -8.24 8.82
C THR A 118 6.91 -9.20 7.79
N LYS A 119 6.30 -10.31 8.23
CA LYS A 119 5.57 -11.23 7.35
C LYS A 119 4.25 -10.64 6.86
N ALA A 120 3.49 -10.01 7.76
CA ALA A 120 2.23 -9.36 7.47
C ALA A 120 2.42 -8.20 6.48
N GLU A 121 3.46 -7.37 6.65
CA GLU A 121 3.80 -6.30 5.71
C GLU A 121 3.95 -6.83 4.27
N ARG A 122 4.73 -7.90 4.08
CA ARG A 122 4.94 -8.51 2.76
C ARG A 122 3.68 -9.22 2.22
N ASN A 123 2.91 -9.91 3.06
CA ASN A 123 1.60 -10.48 2.68
C ASN A 123 0.65 -9.39 2.14
N ILE A 124 0.51 -8.30 2.90
CA ILE A 124 -0.45 -7.23 2.63
C ILE A 124 -0.06 -6.50 1.33
N LEU A 125 1.22 -6.14 1.18
CA LEU A 125 1.72 -5.48 -0.03
C LEU A 125 1.68 -6.37 -1.29
N GLU A 126 1.62 -7.69 -1.13
CA GLU A 126 1.40 -8.67 -2.21
C GLU A 126 -0.09 -8.78 -2.59
N ALA A 127 -1.00 -8.72 -1.62
CA ALA A 127 -2.45 -8.87 -1.81
C ALA A 127 -3.20 -7.56 -2.17
N VAL A 128 -2.67 -6.42 -1.75
CA VAL A 128 -3.29 -5.10 -1.96
C VAL A 128 -2.83 -4.49 -3.28
N LYS A 129 -3.80 -4.00 -4.08
CA LYS A 129 -3.54 -3.23 -5.31
C LYS A 129 -4.53 -2.07 -5.40
N HIS A 130 -4.04 -0.85 -5.26
CA HIS A 130 -4.85 0.36 -5.17
C HIS A 130 -4.03 1.60 -5.58
N PRO A 131 -4.57 2.57 -6.34
CA PRO A 131 -3.81 3.73 -6.84
C PRO A 131 -3.20 4.62 -5.75
N PHE A 132 -3.69 4.50 -4.50
CA PHE A 132 -3.25 5.29 -3.35
C PHE A 132 -2.51 4.46 -2.28
N ILE A 133 -1.93 3.32 -2.68
CA ILE A 133 -1.12 2.43 -1.82
C ILE A 133 0.16 2.08 -2.57
N VAL A 134 1.29 2.08 -1.88
CA VAL A 134 2.61 1.78 -2.45
C VAL A 134 2.70 0.33 -2.93
N ASP A 135 3.07 0.14 -4.19
CA ASP A 135 3.27 -1.15 -4.83
C ASP A 135 4.58 -1.85 -4.40
N LEU A 136 4.48 -3.12 -4.01
CA LEU A 136 5.61 -4.05 -3.92
C LEU A 136 5.87 -4.68 -5.29
N MET A 137 7.09 -4.47 -5.79
CA MET A 137 7.58 -4.94 -7.09
C MET A 137 8.37 -6.25 -6.97
N TYR A 138 9.24 -6.33 -5.96
CA TYR A 138 10.01 -7.53 -5.64
C TYR A 138 10.18 -7.69 -4.13
N ALA A 139 10.26 -8.92 -3.66
CA ALA A 139 10.80 -9.22 -2.33
C ALA A 139 11.83 -10.35 -2.45
N PHE A 140 12.93 -10.24 -1.71
CA PHE A 140 13.95 -11.29 -1.65
C PHE A 140 14.70 -11.26 -0.32
N GLN A 141 15.55 -12.25 -0.10
CA GLN A 141 16.31 -12.40 1.14
C GLN A 141 17.72 -12.90 0.90
N THR A 142 18.59 -12.63 1.85
CA THR A 142 19.93 -13.24 1.97
C THR A 142 20.06 -13.90 3.34
N GLY A 143 21.21 -14.52 3.65
CA GLY A 143 21.41 -15.24 4.92
C GLY A 143 21.24 -14.39 6.20
N GLY A 144 21.27 -13.06 6.11
CA GLY A 144 21.11 -12.14 7.25
C GLY A 144 20.09 -11.01 7.09
N LYS A 145 19.47 -10.85 5.90
CA LYS A 145 18.63 -9.70 5.56
C LYS A 145 17.41 -10.06 4.73
N LEU A 146 16.42 -9.19 4.79
CA LEU A 146 15.22 -9.18 3.96
C LEU A 146 15.19 -7.87 3.16
N TYR A 147 14.68 -7.92 1.94
CA TYR A 147 14.63 -6.82 0.99
C TYR A 147 13.22 -6.72 0.43
N LEU A 148 12.60 -5.55 0.56
CA LEU A 148 11.37 -5.19 -0.14
C LEU A 148 11.73 -4.10 -1.15
N ILE A 149 11.44 -4.33 -2.43
CA ILE A 149 11.59 -3.38 -3.52
C ILE A 149 10.22 -2.81 -3.82
N LEU A 150 10.02 -1.57 -3.40
CA LEU A 150 8.80 -0.82 -3.56
C LEU A 150 8.95 0.16 -4.74
N GLU A 151 7.84 0.65 -5.29
CA GLU A 151 7.88 1.82 -6.17
C GLU A 151 8.53 3.03 -5.48
N TYR A 152 9.12 3.92 -6.28
CA TYR A 152 9.83 5.09 -5.77
C TYR A 152 8.94 6.33 -5.73
N MET A 153 8.65 6.81 -4.52
CA MET A 153 7.82 7.99 -4.27
C MET A 153 8.68 9.26 -4.21
N CYS A 154 9.06 9.79 -5.38
CA CYS A 154 9.98 10.92 -5.53
C CYS A 154 9.48 12.25 -4.92
N GLY A 155 8.18 12.41 -4.67
CA GLY A 155 7.60 13.59 -4.03
C GLY A 155 7.88 13.70 -2.52
N GLY A 156 8.42 12.65 -1.89
CA GLY A 156 8.79 12.63 -0.47
C GLY A 156 7.59 12.47 0.47
N GLU A 157 7.81 12.73 1.75
CA GLU A 157 6.80 12.59 2.83
C GLU A 157 5.86 13.80 2.86
N LEU A 158 4.54 13.58 2.98
CA LEU A 158 3.55 14.65 3.15
C LEU A 158 3.83 15.50 4.39
N PHE A 159 4.40 14.89 5.44
CA PHE A 159 4.89 15.59 6.64
C PHE A 159 5.83 16.76 6.31
N ARG A 160 6.74 16.58 5.35
CA ARG A 160 7.70 17.62 4.96
C ARG A 160 6.97 18.84 4.41
N HIS A 161 6.03 18.62 3.49
CA HIS A 161 5.24 19.68 2.86
C HIS A 161 4.34 20.40 3.87
N LEU A 162 3.73 19.65 4.80
CA LEU A 162 2.96 20.26 5.90
C LEU A 162 3.84 21.10 6.83
N ASN A 163 5.06 20.65 7.14
CA ASN A 163 6.01 21.40 7.97
C ASN A 163 6.55 22.66 7.25
N ASP A 164 6.78 22.59 5.94
CA ASP A 164 7.30 23.71 5.15
C ASP A 164 6.21 24.80 4.91
N GLU A 165 4.95 24.42 4.71
CA GLU A 165 3.78 25.35 4.62
C GLU A 165 3.23 25.79 5.99
N GLY A 166 3.44 25.00 7.03
CA GLY A 166 2.93 25.19 8.39
C GLY A 166 1.46 24.79 8.59
N ILE A 167 0.56 25.14 7.65
CA ILE A 167 -0.83 24.65 7.58
C ILE A 167 -1.25 24.47 6.13
N PHE A 168 -2.14 23.51 5.87
CA PHE A 168 -2.81 23.37 4.58
C PHE A 168 -4.15 24.10 4.57
N LEU A 169 -4.51 24.63 3.39
CA LEU A 169 -5.84 25.15 3.11
C LEU A 169 -6.87 24.02 3.06
N GLU A 170 -8.14 24.37 3.29
CA GLU A 170 -9.22 23.39 3.38
C GLU A 170 -9.40 22.55 2.11
N GLU A 171 -9.18 23.15 0.94
CA GLU A 171 -9.23 22.48 -0.37
C GLU A 171 -8.08 21.47 -0.54
N THR A 172 -6.85 21.87 -0.20
CA THR A 172 -5.66 20.99 -0.18
C THR A 172 -5.84 19.81 0.76
N ALA A 173 -6.35 20.04 1.97
CA ALA A 173 -6.66 18.98 2.92
C ALA A 173 -7.78 18.07 2.40
N CYS A 174 -8.84 18.63 1.79
CA CYS A 174 -9.95 17.87 1.24
C CYS A 174 -9.50 16.92 0.11
N PHE A 175 -8.62 17.38 -0.78
CA PHE A 175 -7.99 16.56 -1.81
C PHE A 175 -7.27 15.35 -1.20
N TYR A 176 -6.26 15.57 -0.35
CA TYR A 176 -5.46 14.46 0.20
C TYR A 176 -6.28 13.52 1.09
N LEU A 177 -7.20 14.06 1.90
CA LEU A 177 -8.10 13.24 2.72
C LEU A 177 -9.01 12.35 1.85
N SER A 178 -9.43 12.79 0.66
CA SER A 178 -10.25 11.96 -0.25
C SER A 178 -9.48 10.75 -0.78
N GLU A 179 -8.21 10.91 -1.12
CA GLU A 179 -7.33 9.80 -1.58
C GLU A 179 -7.05 8.80 -0.44
N ILE A 180 -6.77 9.32 0.76
CA ILE A 180 -6.54 8.53 1.98
C ILE A 180 -7.79 7.72 2.37
N ILE A 181 -8.98 8.33 2.28
CA ILE A 181 -10.26 7.64 2.57
C ILE A 181 -10.45 6.45 1.63
N LEU A 182 -10.13 6.57 0.35
CA LEU A 182 -10.24 5.45 -0.59
C LEU A 182 -9.19 4.36 -0.31
N ALA A 183 -7.96 4.72 0.04
CA ALA A 183 -6.94 3.76 0.45
C ALA A 183 -7.36 2.96 1.70
N LEU A 184 -7.86 3.64 2.73
CA LEU A 184 -8.38 3.00 3.95
C LEU A 184 -9.62 2.14 3.65
N GLN A 185 -10.56 2.64 2.82
CA GLN A 185 -11.73 1.88 2.39
C GLN A 185 -11.32 0.56 1.72
N HIS A 186 -10.32 0.57 0.84
CA HIS A 186 -9.83 -0.65 0.19
C HIS A 186 -9.27 -1.67 1.19
N LEU A 187 -8.43 -1.22 2.13
CA LEU A 187 -7.90 -2.08 3.21
C LEU A 187 -9.01 -2.65 4.09
N HIS A 188 -9.97 -1.81 4.49
CA HIS A 188 -11.12 -2.19 5.32
C HIS A 188 -12.02 -3.23 4.64
N LEU A 189 -12.21 -3.14 3.33
CA LEU A 189 -12.95 -4.13 2.53
C LEU A 189 -12.23 -5.49 2.47
N GLN A 190 -10.90 -5.49 2.50
CA GLN A 190 -10.08 -6.71 2.60
C GLN A 190 -9.92 -7.23 4.05
N GLY A 191 -10.55 -6.61 5.04
CA GLY A 191 -10.44 -7.01 6.45
C GLY A 191 -9.09 -6.67 7.09
N ILE A 192 -8.38 -5.68 6.53
CA ILE A 192 -7.10 -5.16 7.00
C ILE A 192 -7.34 -3.84 7.74
N ILE A 193 -6.71 -3.67 8.90
CA ILE A 193 -6.63 -2.38 9.62
C ILE A 193 -5.20 -1.84 9.48
N TYR A 194 -5.05 -0.57 9.18
CA TYR A 194 -3.77 0.08 8.91
C TYR A 194 -3.00 0.43 10.19
N ARG A 195 -3.66 1.07 11.17
CA ARG A 195 -3.21 1.40 12.54
C ARG A 195 -2.03 2.36 12.72
N ASP A 196 -1.44 2.88 11.64
CA ASP A 196 -0.34 3.84 11.71
C ASP A 196 -0.51 4.99 10.70
N LEU A 197 -1.73 5.52 10.58
CA LEU A 197 -1.99 6.71 9.76
C LEU A 197 -1.44 7.97 10.44
N LYS A 198 -0.45 8.58 9.78
CA LYS A 198 0.25 9.79 10.17
C LYS A 198 0.93 10.42 8.94
N PRO A 199 1.27 11.72 8.95
CA PRO A 199 1.91 12.40 7.81
C PRO A 199 3.20 11.74 7.29
N GLU A 200 3.98 11.08 8.15
CA GLU A 200 5.24 10.43 7.79
C GLU A 200 5.05 9.13 6.98
N ASN A 201 3.88 8.49 7.06
CA ASN A 201 3.55 7.26 6.31
C ASN A 201 2.74 7.54 5.03
N ILE A 202 2.66 8.80 4.62
CA ILE A 202 1.95 9.26 3.42
C ILE A 202 3.00 9.89 2.50
N LEU A 203 3.23 9.27 1.35
CA LEU A 203 4.24 9.71 0.38
C LEU A 203 3.58 10.29 -0.87
N LEU A 204 4.25 11.19 -1.58
CA LEU A 204 3.79 11.78 -2.84
C LEU A 204 4.54 11.20 -4.05
N ASP A 205 3.83 10.99 -5.17
CA ASP A 205 4.43 10.63 -6.46
C ASP A 205 4.87 11.87 -7.26
N ALA A 206 5.35 11.68 -8.50
CA ALA A 206 5.80 12.76 -9.37
C ALA A 206 4.67 13.69 -9.84
N GLU A 207 3.42 13.21 -9.84
CA GLU A 207 2.26 13.98 -10.27
C GLU A 207 1.69 14.85 -9.14
N GLY A 208 1.83 14.38 -7.88
CA GLY A 208 1.34 15.02 -6.66
C GLY A 208 0.24 14.24 -5.92
N HIS A 209 -0.05 12.99 -6.31
CA HIS A 209 -1.02 12.15 -5.61
C HIS A 209 -0.35 11.40 -4.44
N ILE A 210 -1.12 11.08 -3.39
CA ILE A 210 -0.57 10.36 -2.24
C ILE A 210 -0.57 8.84 -2.45
N LYS A 211 0.36 8.15 -1.77
CA LYS A 211 0.29 6.71 -1.50
C LYS A 211 0.63 6.40 -0.05
N LEU A 212 -0.14 5.51 0.57
CA LEU A 212 0.16 4.97 1.90
C LEU A 212 1.31 3.97 1.84
N THR A 213 2.21 4.01 2.83
CA THR A 213 3.38 3.13 2.95
C THR A 213 3.53 2.53 4.36
N ASP A 214 4.58 1.73 4.60
CA ASP A 214 4.97 1.11 5.88
C ASP A 214 3.86 0.28 6.56
N PHE A 215 3.48 -0.84 5.93
CA PHE A 215 2.41 -1.73 6.39
C PHE A 215 2.81 -2.64 7.57
N GLY A 216 3.95 -2.37 8.23
CA GLY A 216 4.47 -3.17 9.34
C GLY A 216 3.53 -3.27 10.55
N LEU A 217 2.72 -2.24 10.81
CA LEU A 217 1.80 -2.22 11.95
C LEU A 217 0.37 -2.65 11.62
N CYS A 218 0.10 -3.05 10.37
CA CYS A 218 -1.23 -3.46 9.96
C CYS A 218 -1.69 -4.77 10.62
N LYS A 219 -2.99 -5.06 10.53
CA LYS A 219 -3.59 -6.29 11.06
C LYS A 219 -4.61 -6.86 10.08
N GLU A 220 -4.31 -8.05 9.57
CA GLU A 220 -5.21 -8.84 8.73
C GLU A 220 -6.27 -9.60 9.56
N HIS A 221 -7.28 -10.14 8.88
CA HIS A 221 -8.24 -11.12 9.39
C HIS A 221 -9.14 -10.64 10.54
N ILE A 222 -9.58 -9.38 10.49
CA ILE A 222 -10.63 -8.88 11.38
C ILE A 222 -11.99 -8.98 10.68
N GLN A 223 -12.64 -10.13 10.92
CA GLN A 223 -14.06 -10.35 10.66
C GLN A 223 -14.91 -9.55 11.66
N ASP A 224 -16.17 -9.26 11.32
CA ASP A 224 -17.05 -8.42 12.13
C ASP A 224 -17.17 -8.93 13.57
N GLY A 225 -16.90 -8.05 14.54
CA GLY A 225 -16.86 -8.38 15.97
C GLY A 225 -15.48 -8.84 16.51
N THR A 226 -14.53 -9.21 15.65
CA THR A 226 -13.16 -9.56 16.07
C THR A 226 -12.38 -8.29 16.44
N VAL A 227 -11.74 -8.27 17.61
CA VAL A 227 -10.90 -7.15 18.05
C VAL A 227 -9.46 -7.58 18.30
N THR A 228 -8.53 -6.64 18.14
CA THR A 228 -7.12 -6.83 18.53
C THR A 228 -6.75 -5.91 19.70
N HIS A 229 -5.81 -6.32 20.54
CA HIS A 229 -5.40 -5.60 21.76
C HIS A 229 -3.96 -5.06 21.69
N THR A 230 -3.31 -5.11 20.51
CA THR A 230 -1.92 -4.66 20.35
C THR A 230 -1.79 -3.15 20.49
N PHE A 231 -0.99 -2.67 21.45
CA PHE A 231 -0.60 -1.26 21.52
C PHE A 231 0.46 -0.98 20.44
N CYS A 232 0.14 -0.19 19.40
CA CYS A 232 1.04 0.16 18.29
C CYS A 232 0.63 1.47 17.60
N GLY A 233 1.55 2.10 16.87
CA GLY A 233 1.38 3.36 16.11
C GLY A 233 2.12 4.56 16.72
N THR A 234 1.96 5.76 16.12
CA THR A 234 2.37 7.04 16.73
C THR A 234 1.27 7.59 17.65
N ILE A 235 1.62 7.95 18.88
CA ILE A 235 0.69 8.17 20.01
C ILE A 235 -0.30 9.30 19.76
N GLU A 236 0.19 10.39 19.19
CA GLU A 236 -0.55 11.59 18.81
C GLU A 236 -1.73 11.26 17.87
N TYR A 237 -1.63 10.18 17.09
CA TYR A 237 -2.64 9.69 16.14
C TYR A 237 -3.42 8.47 16.64
N MET A 238 -3.05 7.86 17.78
CA MET A 238 -3.73 6.68 18.32
C MET A 238 -5.15 6.99 18.82
N ALA A 239 -6.07 6.09 18.55
CA ALA A 239 -7.40 6.11 19.13
C ALA A 239 -7.39 5.77 20.63
N PRO A 240 -8.33 6.33 21.43
CA PRO A 240 -8.43 6.07 22.88
C PRO A 240 -8.44 4.58 23.25
N GLU A 241 -9.13 3.74 22.48
CA GLU A 241 -9.27 2.30 22.71
C GLU A 241 -7.97 1.50 22.49
N ILE A 242 -7.04 2.01 21.68
CA ILE A 242 -5.67 1.46 21.57
C ILE A 242 -4.91 1.75 22.87
N LEU A 243 -5.03 2.98 23.38
CA LEU A 243 -4.35 3.43 24.59
C LEU A 243 -4.86 2.71 25.85
N THR A 244 -6.16 2.42 25.94
CA THR A 244 -6.77 1.65 27.03
C THR A 244 -6.71 0.13 26.83
N ARG A 245 -6.18 -0.35 25.69
CA ARG A 245 -6.11 -1.77 25.29
C ARG A 245 -7.47 -2.50 25.32
N SER A 246 -8.58 -1.77 25.16
CA SER A 246 -9.96 -2.29 25.31
C SER A 246 -10.41 -3.22 24.17
N GLY A 247 -9.54 -3.49 23.20
CA GLY A 247 -9.88 -4.12 21.93
C GLY A 247 -10.21 -3.06 20.89
N HIS A 248 -9.68 -3.20 19.68
CA HIS A 248 -9.95 -2.30 18.58
C HIS A 248 -10.18 -3.02 17.24
N GLY A 249 -10.95 -2.35 16.39
CA GLY A 249 -11.26 -2.71 15.00
C GLY A 249 -11.05 -1.51 14.07
N LYS A 250 -11.55 -1.59 12.82
CA LYS A 250 -11.34 -0.63 11.71
C LYS A 250 -11.54 0.85 12.09
N ALA A 251 -12.43 1.14 13.04
CA ALA A 251 -12.74 2.47 13.51
C ALA A 251 -11.55 3.28 14.09
N VAL A 252 -10.41 2.66 14.40
CA VAL A 252 -9.20 3.38 14.83
C VAL A 252 -8.59 4.22 13.71
N ASP A 253 -8.62 3.73 12.47
CA ASP A 253 -8.05 4.45 11.33
C ASP A 253 -8.86 5.71 11.03
N TRP A 254 -10.17 5.70 11.29
CA TRP A 254 -11.03 6.89 11.23
C TRP A 254 -10.78 7.90 12.35
N TRP A 255 -10.31 7.47 13.53
CA TRP A 255 -9.79 8.42 14.53
C TRP A 255 -8.49 9.05 14.06
N SER A 256 -7.54 8.25 13.55
CA SER A 256 -6.27 8.74 13.03
C SER A 256 -6.47 9.69 11.85
N LEU A 257 -7.47 9.44 10.98
CA LEU A 257 -7.89 10.37 9.93
C LEU A 257 -8.39 11.70 10.50
N GLY A 258 -9.17 11.68 11.58
CA GLY A 258 -9.63 12.89 12.28
C GLY A 258 -8.49 13.68 12.92
N THR A 259 -7.48 13.00 13.46
CA THR A 259 -6.25 13.61 13.99
C THR A 259 -5.43 14.24 12.86
N LEU A 260 -5.22 13.50 11.76
CA LEU A 260 -4.50 13.94 10.59
C LEU A 260 -5.17 15.16 9.92
N MET A 261 -6.50 15.15 9.78
CA MET A 261 -7.26 16.30 9.28
C MET A 261 -7.06 17.54 10.15
N TYR A 262 -7.08 17.37 11.48
CA TYR A 262 -6.82 18.48 12.39
C TYR A 262 -5.36 18.98 12.28
N ASP A 263 -4.41 18.07 12.14
CA ASP A 263 -2.99 18.39 11.96
C ASP A 263 -2.76 19.20 10.67
N MET A 264 -3.26 18.71 9.52
CA MET A 264 -3.22 19.44 8.25
C MET A 264 -3.80 20.86 8.36
N LEU A 265 -4.94 21.03 9.03
CA LEU A 265 -5.65 22.31 9.09
C LEU A 265 -5.16 23.26 10.19
N THR A 266 -4.25 22.84 11.08
CA THR A 266 -3.82 23.64 12.25
C THR A 266 -2.32 23.58 12.57
N GLY A 267 -1.55 22.73 11.88
CA GLY A 267 -0.09 22.61 12.01
C GLY A 267 0.38 21.81 13.23
N SER A 268 -0.53 21.16 13.95
CA SER A 268 -0.19 20.22 15.02
C SER A 268 -1.36 19.28 15.36
N PRO A 269 -1.11 18.04 15.85
CA PRO A 269 -2.19 17.16 16.27
C PRO A 269 -3.03 17.73 17.45
N PRO A 270 -4.33 17.39 17.55
CA PRO A 270 -5.28 17.99 18.50
C PRO A 270 -4.97 17.71 19.97
N PHE A 271 -4.19 16.66 20.25
CA PHE A 271 -3.83 16.23 21.59
C PHE A 271 -2.31 16.01 21.68
N THR A 272 -1.56 17.07 21.96
CA THR A 272 -0.10 17.05 22.13
C THR A 272 0.32 17.61 23.48
N SER A 273 1.48 17.20 24.00
CA SER A 273 2.07 17.77 25.22
C SER A 273 3.58 17.53 25.27
N ASP A 274 4.24 18.22 26.20
CA ASP A 274 5.64 18.05 26.62
C ASP A 274 6.05 16.62 27.00
N ASN A 275 5.10 15.74 27.36
CA ASN A 275 5.42 14.34 27.63
C ASN A 275 4.28 13.37 27.24
N ARG A 276 4.69 12.14 26.92
CA ARG A 276 3.84 11.02 26.50
C ARG A 276 2.64 10.77 27.44
N LYS A 277 2.83 10.82 28.76
CA LYS A 277 1.76 10.53 29.73
C LYS A 277 0.66 11.60 29.68
N LYS A 278 1.04 12.88 29.59
CA LYS A 278 0.11 14.00 29.39
C LYS A 278 -0.56 13.97 28.02
N THR A 279 0.16 13.59 26.96
CA THR A 279 -0.42 13.38 25.62
C THR A 279 -1.52 12.31 25.67
N ILE A 280 -1.25 11.15 26.26
CA ILE A 280 -2.24 10.08 26.49
C ILE A 280 -3.43 10.60 27.31
N GLU A 281 -3.20 11.33 28.41
CA GLU A 281 -4.28 11.92 29.22
C GLU A 281 -5.15 12.91 28.42
N LYS A 282 -4.55 13.74 27.57
CA LYS A 282 -5.28 14.63 26.65
C LYS A 282 -6.10 13.84 25.62
N ILE A 283 -5.55 12.76 25.05
CA ILE A 283 -6.29 11.89 24.13
C ILE A 283 -7.49 11.25 24.85
N LEU A 284 -7.33 10.76 26.08
CA LEU A 284 -8.39 10.08 26.83
C LEU A 284 -9.46 11.02 27.41
N ARG A 285 -9.09 12.24 27.86
CA ARG A 285 -9.96 13.12 28.66
C ARG A 285 -9.98 14.59 28.24
N GLY A 286 -9.00 15.03 27.44
CA GLY A 286 -8.85 16.43 27.07
C GLY A 286 -10.03 16.98 26.25
N LYS A 287 -10.33 18.27 26.41
CA LYS A 287 -11.28 18.97 25.56
C LYS A 287 -10.67 19.15 24.16
N LEU A 288 -11.38 18.73 23.13
CA LEU A 288 -11.05 19.08 21.75
C LEU A 288 -11.27 20.58 21.56
N ASN A 289 -10.20 21.32 21.27
CA ASN A 289 -10.27 22.73 20.91
C ASN A 289 -10.30 22.84 19.39
N LEU A 290 -11.18 23.66 18.84
CA LEU A 290 -11.30 23.87 17.39
C LEU A 290 -11.15 25.37 17.12
N PRO A 291 -10.11 25.80 16.39
CA PRO A 291 -9.92 27.20 16.04
C PRO A 291 -11.12 27.80 15.32
N GLN A 292 -11.33 29.11 15.51
CA GLN A 292 -12.49 29.82 14.93
C GLN A 292 -12.38 29.99 13.40
N TYR A 293 -11.17 29.92 12.84
CA TYR A 293 -10.93 30.03 11.40
C TYR A 293 -11.35 28.78 10.61
N LEU A 294 -11.55 27.63 11.27
CA LEU A 294 -12.02 26.41 10.61
C LEU A 294 -13.50 26.55 10.21
N THR A 295 -13.86 26.09 9.00
CA THR A 295 -15.24 26.18 8.52
C THR A 295 -16.22 25.37 9.41
N PRO A 296 -17.54 25.62 9.32
CA PRO A 296 -18.53 24.77 10.00
C PRO A 296 -18.39 23.29 9.63
N ASP A 297 -18.18 22.99 8.34
CA ASP A 297 -18.07 21.64 7.79
C ASP A 297 -16.80 20.92 8.29
N SER A 298 -15.64 21.59 8.25
CA SER A 298 -14.38 21.08 8.83
C SER A 298 -14.53 20.74 10.32
N ARG A 299 -15.03 21.70 11.11
CA ARG A 299 -15.21 21.49 12.56
C ARG A 299 -16.19 20.37 12.86
N ASP A 300 -17.18 20.15 12.00
CA ASP A 300 -18.15 19.08 12.18
C ASP A 300 -17.58 17.69 11.85
N LEU A 301 -16.82 17.57 10.76
CA LEU A 301 -16.13 16.33 10.41
C LEU A 301 -15.14 15.91 11.50
N ILE A 302 -14.28 16.83 11.95
CA ILE A 302 -13.32 16.57 13.04
C ILE A 302 -14.05 16.15 14.32
N ARG A 303 -15.15 16.81 14.70
CA ARG A 303 -15.96 16.44 15.89
C ARG A 303 -16.60 15.06 15.80
N LYS A 304 -16.85 14.57 14.59
CA LYS A 304 -17.48 13.27 14.31
C LYS A 304 -16.45 12.13 14.22
N LEU A 305 -15.25 12.40 13.68
CA LEU A 305 -14.12 11.46 13.64
C LEU A 305 -13.43 11.32 15.01
N LEU A 306 -13.29 12.41 15.77
CA LEU A 306 -12.66 12.41 17.10
C LEU A 306 -13.64 12.11 18.25
N LYS A 307 -14.62 11.24 18.00
CA LYS A 307 -15.49 10.68 19.04
C LYS A 307 -14.77 9.55 19.75
N ARG A 308 -14.59 9.69 21.07
CA ARG A 308 -13.93 8.70 21.91
C ARG A 308 -14.70 7.38 21.98
N GLN A 309 -16.01 7.48 22.16
CA GLN A 309 -16.90 6.32 22.10
C GLN A 309 -16.96 5.80 20.66
N VAL A 310 -16.43 4.60 20.42
CA VAL A 310 -16.32 4.00 19.09
C VAL A 310 -17.67 3.98 18.37
N SER A 311 -18.75 3.53 19.04
CA SER A 311 -20.10 3.46 18.47
C SER A 311 -20.76 4.81 18.13
N GLN A 312 -20.12 5.94 18.48
CA GLN A 312 -20.54 7.28 18.07
C GLN A 312 -19.62 7.91 17.02
N ARG A 313 -18.53 7.22 16.64
CA ARG A 313 -17.52 7.70 15.69
C ARG A 313 -18.01 7.50 14.26
N LEU A 314 -17.86 8.52 13.43
CA LEU A 314 -18.18 8.42 12.01
C LEU A 314 -17.27 7.37 11.35
N GLY A 315 -17.86 6.50 10.53
CA GLY A 315 -17.16 5.36 9.92
C GLY A 315 -17.02 4.13 10.83
N SER A 316 -17.52 4.15 12.07
CA SER A 316 -17.56 2.95 12.93
C SER A 316 -18.69 1.97 12.61
N GLY A 317 -19.71 2.42 11.87
CA GLY A 317 -20.85 1.60 11.47
C GLY A 317 -20.55 0.70 10.25
N PRO A 318 -21.48 -0.18 9.87
CA PRO A 318 -21.27 -1.16 8.79
C PRO A 318 -21.05 -0.54 7.41
N SER A 319 -21.43 0.72 7.21
CA SER A 319 -21.18 1.47 5.98
C SER A 319 -19.76 2.05 5.89
N ASP A 320 -18.98 1.97 6.98
CA ASP A 320 -17.56 2.32 7.07
C ASP A 320 -17.25 3.68 6.36
N ALA A 321 -16.34 3.70 5.39
CA ALA A 321 -15.95 4.89 4.65
C ALA A 321 -17.12 5.65 4.01
N GLU A 322 -18.24 4.99 3.62
CA GLU A 322 -19.37 5.66 2.99
C GLU A 322 -20.03 6.70 3.91
N GLN A 323 -19.96 6.53 5.23
CA GLN A 323 -20.47 7.56 6.16
C GLN A 323 -19.63 8.85 6.10
N ILE A 324 -18.34 8.71 5.83
CA ILE A 324 -17.37 9.80 5.74
C ILE A 324 -17.48 10.45 4.36
N LYS A 325 -17.56 9.65 3.29
CA LYS A 325 -17.69 10.10 1.90
C LYS A 325 -18.93 10.97 1.65
N ASN A 326 -20.01 10.71 2.38
CA ASN A 326 -21.26 11.49 2.34
C ASN A 326 -21.27 12.73 3.26
N HIS A 327 -20.14 13.09 3.89
CA HIS A 327 -20.07 14.28 4.75
C HIS A 327 -20.03 15.58 3.93
N GLN A 328 -20.65 16.65 4.43
CA GLN A 328 -20.74 17.95 3.73
C GLN A 328 -19.38 18.57 3.38
N PHE A 329 -18.33 18.22 4.12
CA PHE A 329 -16.95 18.59 3.82
C PHE A 329 -16.49 18.09 2.42
N PHE A 330 -16.96 16.92 1.99
CA PHE A 330 -16.64 16.32 0.69
C PHE A 330 -17.72 16.55 -0.38
N LYS A 331 -18.67 17.46 -0.17
CA LYS A 331 -19.83 17.69 -1.07
C LYS A 331 -19.48 18.04 -2.54
N HIS A 332 -18.24 18.46 -2.79
CA HIS A 332 -17.73 18.81 -4.12
C HIS A 332 -16.82 17.71 -4.72
N ILE A 333 -16.53 16.64 -3.98
CA ILE A 333 -15.66 15.55 -4.43
C ILE A 333 -16.45 14.51 -5.25
N ASN A 334 -16.04 14.30 -6.50
CA ASN A 334 -16.46 13.13 -7.27
C ASN A 334 -15.50 11.96 -7.01
N TRP A 335 -15.91 11.03 -6.15
CA TRP A 335 -15.11 9.85 -5.77
C TRP A 335 -14.66 8.99 -6.96
N ASN A 336 -15.38 8.99 -8.09
CA ASN A 336 -14.97 8.29 -9.32
C ASN A 336 -13.79 9.00 -10.02
N ASP A 337 -13.69 10.32 -9.92
CA ASP A 337 -12.58 11.09 -10.48
C ASP A 337 -11.37 11.09 -9.55
N VAL A 338 -11.57 10.97 -8.22
CA VAL A 338 -10.50 10.67 -7.26
C VAL A 338 -9.87 9.32 -7.59
N ILE A 339 -10.63 8.21 -7.56
CA ILE A 339 -10.07 6.85 -7.76
C ILE A 339 -9.41 6.66 -9.13
N SER A 340 -9.81 7.43 -10.14
CA SER A 340 -9.21 7.41 -11.47
C SER A 340 -8.09 8.46 -11.68
N ARG A 341 -7.62 9.12 -10.61
CA ARG A 341 -6.54 10.13 -10.60
C ARG A 341 -6.75 11.23 -11.65
N LYS A 342 -7.99 11.73 -11.78
CA LYS A 342 -8.34 12.83 -12.69
C LYS A 342 -8.39 14.20 -12.05
N LEU A 343 -8.52 14.27 -10.72
CA LEU A 343 -8.44 15.54 -10.01
C LEU A 343 -7.00 16.04 -10.04
N GLU A 344 -6.80 17.32 -10.35
CA GLU A 344 -5.48 17.93 -10.37
C GLU A 344 -4.93 18.08 -8.94
N PRO A 345 -3.71 17.56 -8.63
CA PRO A 345 -3.13 17.71 -7.31
C PRO A 345 -2.87 19.17 -6.94
N PRO A 346 -3.14 19.58 -5.68
CA PRO A 346 -2.93 20.96 -5.22
C PRO A 346 -1.44 21.34 -5.12
N PHE A 347 -0.55 20.35 -5.11
CA PHE A 347 0.90 20.52 -5.18
C PHE A 347 1.48 19.41 -6.07
N ARG A 348 2.33 19.80 -7.03
CA ARG A 348 3.16 18.88 -7.81
C ARG A 348 4.63 19.08 -7.43
N PRO A 349 5.37 18.02 -7.04
CA PRO A 349 6.78 18.14 -6.73
C PRO A 349 7.59 18.70 -7.92
N THR A 350 8.46 19.67 -7.64
CA THR A 350 9.45 20.12 -8.62
C THR A 350 10.65 19.18 -8.53
N LEU A 351 10.89 18.42 -9.61
CA LEU A 351 11.94 17.40 -9.70
C LEU A 351 12.87 17.71 -10.89
N ALA A 352 14.18 17.58 -10.69
CA ALA A 352 15.17 17.77 -11.75
C ALA A 352 15.29 16.55 -12.69
N SER A 353 15.01 15.35 -12.17
CA SER A 353 15.12 14.04 -12.84
C SER A 353 14.34 12.98 -12.05
N GLU A 354 14.16 11.79 -12.64
CA GLU A 354 13.50 10.64 -11.99
C GLU A 354 14.27 10.13 -10.75
N ASP A 355 15.58 10.39 -10.67
CA ASP A 355 16.43 10.06 -9.54
C ASP A 355 16.68 11.24 -8.58
N ASP A 356 15.95 12.36 -8.75
CA ASP A 356 16.07 13.52 -7.85
C ASP A 356 15.60 13.17 -6.42
N VAL A 357 16.47 13.45 -5.45
CA VAL A 357 16.24 13.26 -4.01
C VAL A 357 16.07 14.59 -3.26
N SER A 358 15.80 15.69 -3.97
CA SER A 358 15.60 17.03 -3.40
C SER A 358 14.50 17.12 -2.35
N GLN A 359 13.46 16.30 -2.47
CA GLN A 359 12.33 16.20 -1.54
C GLN A 359 12.62 15.38 -0.27
N PHE A 360 13.80 14.74 -0.18
CA PHE A 360 14.18 13.91 0.96
C PHE A 360 15.12 14.65 1.92
N ASP A 361 15.12 14.25 3.20
CA ASP A 361 15.96 14.90 4.20
C ASP A 361 17.45 14.73 3.89
N LYS A 362 18.17 15.86 3.83
CA LYS A 362 19.61 15.94 3.58
C LYS A 362 20.44 15.11 4.58
N LYS A 363 19.95 14.86 5.80
CA LYS A 363 20.61 13.96 6.78
C LYS A 363 20.74 12.52 6.27
N PHE A 364 19.86 12.10 5.36
CA PHE A 364 19.89 10.80 4.70
C PHE A 364 20.61 10.89 3.36
N THR A 365 20.22 11.81 2.47
CA THR A 365 20.71 11.83 1.07
C THR A 365 22.19 12.19 0.92
N THR A 366 22.80 12.79 1.95
CA THR A 366 24.26 13.02 2.04
C THR A 366 25.04 11.82 2.60
N SER A 367 24.37 10.84 3.20
CA SER A 367 25.01 9.61 3.66
C SER A 367 25.42 8.72 2.48
N ALA A 368 26.61 8.10 2.58
CA ALA A 368 27.04 7.13 1.58
C ALA A 368 26.03 5.96 1.47
N PRO A 369 25.65 5.54 0.25
CA PRO A 369 24.66 4.49 0.00
C PRO A 369 25.23 3.08 0.27
N ILE A 370 25.78 2.87 1.47
CA ILE A 370 26.44 1.64 1.87
C ILE A 370 25.47 0.80 2.71
N ASP A 371 25.10 -0.36 2.17
CA ASP A 371 24.45 -1.43 2.93
C ASP A 371 25.51 -2.19 3.74
N SER A 372 25.53 -1.99 5.06
CA SER A 372 26.54 -2.55 5.96
C SER A 372 26.48 -4.08 5.94
N PRO A 373 27.61 -4.81 5.93
CA PRO A 373 27.62 -6.28 5.94
C PRO A 373 26.74 -6.87 7.05
N ALA A 374 26.08 -8.00 6.77
CA ALA A 374 25.50 -8.82 7.82
C ALA A 374 26.61 -9.70 8.39
N GLU A 375 27.08 -9.39 9.60
CA GLU A 375 28.23 -10.05 10.24
C GLU A 375 27.99 -11.54 10.59
N TYR A 376 26.75 -12.03 10.48
CA TYR A 376 26.38 -13.40 10.87
C TYR A 376 25.38 -14.02 9.89
N THR A 377 25.68 -15.22 9.41
CA THR A 377 24.69 -16.17 8.88
C THR A 377 23.87 -16.71 10.06
N LEU A 378 22.56 -16.58 9.99
CA LEU A 378 21.65 -17.13 10.99
C LEU A 378 21.52 -18.65 10.88
N SER A 379 21.08 -19.31 11.95
CA SER A 379 20.81 -20.75 11.96
C SER A 379 19.74 -21.13 10.92
N GLU A 380 19.71 -22.39 10.48
CA GLU A 380 18.64 -22.87 9.59
C GLU A 380 17.25 -22.65 10.19
N SER A 381 17.08 -22.92 11.48
CA SER A 381 15.82 -22.68 12.19
C SER A 381 15.36 -21.24 12.10
N ALA A 382 16.28 -20.27 12.21
CA ALA A 382 16.02 -18.85 12.04
C ALA A 382 15.71 -18.45 10.58
N ASN A 383 16.32 -19.12 9.59
CA ASN A 383 16.03 -18.88 8.17
C ASN A 383 14.69 -19.50 7.72
N ARG A 384 14.31 -20.68 8.23
CA ARG A 384 12.99 -21.31 7.98
C ARG A 384 11.82 -20.39 8.35
N VAL A 385 12.00 -19.51 9.34
CA VAL A 385 10.99 -18.48 9.68
C VAL A 385 10.62 -17.63 8.47
N PHE A 386 11.57 -17.28 7.59
CA PHE A 386 11.33 -16.44 6.40
C PHE A 386 11.19 -17.23 5.09
N GLN A 387 10.85 -18.52 5.17
CA GLN A 387 10.47 -19.30 3.98
C GLN A 387 9.25 -18.66 3.28
N GLY A 388 9.26 -18.64 1.94
CA GLY A 388 8.22 -18.00 1.14
C GLY A 388 8.30 -16.47 1.03
N PHE A 389 9.36 -15.82 1.54
CA PHE A 389 9.52 -14.36 1.44
C PHE A 389 9.85 -13.85 0.02
N THR A 390 10.35 -14.72 -0.87
CA THR A 390 10.74 -14.31 -2.23
C THR A 390 9.53 -14.14 -3.14
N TYR A 391 9.38 -12.96 -3.75
CA TYR A 391 8.25 -12.54 -4.57
C TYR A 391 8.70 -11.67 -5.75
N VAL A 392 7.97 -11.74 -6.86
CA VAL A 392 8.10 -10.88 -8.05
C VAL A 392 6.68 -10.51 -8.46
N ALA A 393 6.41 -9.22 -8.71
CA ALA A 393 5.07 -8.75 -8.98
C ALA A 393 4.49 -9.29 -10.30
N PRO A 394 3.18 -9.60 -10.35
CA PRO A 394 2.52 -10.04 -11.59
C PRO A 394 2.71 -9.08 -12.76
N SER A 395 2.67 -7.77 -12.53
CA SER A 395 2.94 -6.74 -13.56
C SER A 395 4.33 -6.89 -14.20
N ILE A 396 5.36 -7.06 -13.38
CA ILE A 396 6.72 -7.33 -13.85
C ILE A 396 6.78 -8.62 -14.66
N LEU A 397 6.12 -9.69 -14.20
CA LEU A 397 6.07 -10.95 -14.95
C LEU A 397 5.32 -10.77 -16.28
N GLU A 398 4.21 -10.05 -16.31
CA GLU A 398 3.47 -9.72 -17.53
C GLU A 398 4.33 -8.90 -18.52
N ASP A 399 5.07 -7.90 -18.06
CA ASP A 399 6.02 -7.13 -18.89
C ASP A 399 7.22 -7.97 -19.36
N MET A 400 7.60 -9.01 -18.61
CA MET A 400 8.66 -9.95 -19.01
C MET A 400 8.21 -10.95 -20.08
N TYR A 401 6.98 -11.48 -19.98
CA TYR A 401 6.41 -12.43 -20.96
C TYR A 401 5.69 -11.74 -22.13
N SER A 402 5.47 -10.43 -22.06
CA SER A 402 4.95 -9.62 -23.17
C SER A 402 5.94 -9.54 -24.32
N GLN A 403 5.80 -10.43 -25.31
CA GLN A 403 6.51 -10.27 -26.57
C GLN A 403 6.20 -8.89 -27.17
N PRO A 404 7.21 -8.13 -27.65
CA PRO A 404 6.97 -6.83 -28.24
C PRO A 404 6.06 -7.01 -29.46
N ARG A 405 4.86 -6.42 -29.41
CA ARG A 405 3.96 -6.40 -30.56
C ARG A 405 4.58 -5.54 -31.64
N VAL A 406 5.32 -6.18 -32.56
CA VAL A 406 5.81 -5.57 -33.79
C VAL A 406 4.60 -5.29 -34.68
N ILE A 407 3.91 -4.17 -34.40
CA ILE A 407 2.95 -3.59 -35.32
C ILE A 407 3.77 -3.00 -36.47
N ASN A 408 4.05 -3.83 -37.47
CA ASN A 408 4.64 -3.38 -38.72
C ASN A 408 3.77 -2.25 -39.27
N ALA A 409 4.30 -1.03 -39.28
CA ALA A 409 3.60 0.13 -39.82
C ALA A 409 3.21 -0.16 -41.27
N ARG A 410 1.90 -0.11 -41.58
CA ARG A 410 1.44 -0.25 -42.96
C ARG A 410 2.02 0.91 -43.77
N SER A 411 2.98 0.60 -44.64
CA SER A 411 3.73 1.58 -45.40
C SER A 411 2.79 2.54 -46.16
N PRO A 412 2.80 3.85 -45.86
CA PRO A 412 1.89 4.80 -46.48
C PRO A 412 2.43 5.25 -47.85
N ARG A 413 2.57 4.31 -48.80
CA ARG A 413 2.85 4.58 -50.23
C ARG A 413 2.68 3.34 -51.12
N ARG A 414 1.52 3.21 -51.76
CA ARG A 414 1.39 2.83 -53.19
C ARG A 414 -0.05 3.00 -53.67
N GLY A 415 -0.46 4.26 -53.84
CA GLY A 415 -1.56 4.62 -54.72
C GLY A 415 -1.03 4.85 -56.15
N ASN A 416 -1.61 4.17 -57.12
CA ASN A 416 -1.57 4.40 -58.58
C ASN A 416 -0.31 5.04 -59.23
N MET A 417 0.40 4.22 -60.00
CA MET A 417 1.00 4.63 -61.27
C MET A 417 0.43 3.74 -62.38
N ARG A 418 -0.21 4.35 -63.39
CA ARG A 418 -0.64 3.63 -64.61
C ARG A 418 0.59 3.34 -65.48
N GLY A 419 0.69 2.15 -66.06
CA GLY A 419 1.78 1.85 -66.99
C GLY A 419 1.65 0.50 -67.70
N PHE A 420 1.23 0.56 -68.98
CA PHE A 420 1.49 -0.40 -70.06
C PHE A 420 1.30 -1.92 -69.84
N SER A 421 0.34 -2.48 -70.58
CA SER A 421 0.35 -3.89 -71.00
C SER A 421 0.53 -3.98 -72.52
N PRO A 422 1.57 -4.67 -73.04
CA PRO A 422 1.62 -5.10 -74.43
C PRO A 422 0.86 -6.42 -74.63
N ARG A 423 0.35 -6.65 -75.84
CA ARG A 423 -0.41 -7.85 -76.23
C ARG A 423 0.52 -9.02 -76.62
N GLY A 424 0.05 -10.25 -76.40
CA GLY A 424 0.55 -11.50 -77.01
C GLY A 424 -0.26 -12.70 -76.50
N THR A 425 -1.38 -13.07 -77.13
CA THR A 425 -1.51 -14.14 -78.16
C THR A 425 -1.20 -15.57 -77.68
N HIS A 426 -2.21 -16.31 -77.20
CA HIS A 426 -2.85 -17.44 -77.91
C HIS A 426 -4.06 -17.97 -77.07
N PHE A 427 -5.25 -18.19 -77.65
CA PHE A 427 -5.88 -19.50 -77.94
C PHE A 427 -5.70 -20.53 -76.79
N HIS A 428 -6.73 -21.13 -76.16
CA HIS A 428 -8.14 -21.42 -76.50
C HIS A 428 -8.90 -21.82 -75.18
N ILE A 429 -10.23 -22.05 -75.03
CA ILE A 429 -11.40 -22.17 -75.93
C ILE A 429 -12.74 -21.77 -75.20
N HIS A 430 -13.88 -22.34 -75.62
CA HIS A 430 -15.28 -22.33 -75.08
C HIS A 430 -15.51 -22.77 -73.61
N ASN A 431 -16.68 -22.57 -72.97
CA ASN A 431 -17.90 -21.79 -73.28
C ASN A 431 -18.68 -21.55 -71.97
N ASN A 432 -19.49 -20.49 -71.89
CA ASN A 432 -20.79 -20.56 -71.21
C ASN A 432 -21.73 -19.45 -71.74
N HIS A 433 -22.97 -19.82 -72.04
CA HIS A 433 -24.07 -18.87 -72.31
C HIS A 433 -24.34 -18.02 -71.03
N VAL A 434 -24.58 -16.70 -71.10
CA VAL A 434 -25.78 -16.00 -71.64
C VAL A 434 -27.03 -16.50 -70.89
N GLN A 435 -27.86 -15.72 -70.17
CA GLN A 435 -28.39 -14.34 -70.32
C GLN A 435 -28.75 -13.83 -68.89
N SER A 436 -28.41 -12.61 -68.44
CA SER A 436 -29.09 -11.30 -68.66
C SER A 436 -30.19 -10.91 -67.65
N HIS A 437 -30.42 -9.59 -67.51
CA HIS A 437 -31.57 -8.89 -66.91
C HIS A 437 -31.60 -8.70 -65.36
N ARG A 438 -32.11 -7.59 -64.80
CA ARG A 438 -32.30 -6.16 -65.24
C ARG A 438 -32.80 -5.33 -64.02
N HIS A 439 -32.89 -3.99 -64.17
CA HIS A 439 -33.73 -3.05 -63.38
C HIS A 439 -33.31 -2.69 -61.92
N ASN A 440 -33.70 -1.54 -61.33
CA ASN A 440 -33.95 -0.15 -61.80
C ASN A 440 -34.24 0.79 -60.59
N GLY A 441 -34.13 2.12 -60.76
CA GLY A 441 -34.59 3.16 -59.78
C GLY A 441 -33.45 3.72 -58.90
N VAL A 442 -33.04 5.01 -58.88
CA VAL A 442 -33.73 6.34 -58.92
C VAL A 442 -34.50 6.65 -57.62
N GLY A 443 -34.30 7.77 -56.90
CA GLY A 443 -33.35 8.90 -57.05
C GLY A 443 -33.70 10.13 -56.16
N HIS A 444 -32.83 11.15 -56.11
CA HIS A 444 -32.98 12.51 -55.50
C HIS A 444 -33.14 12.62 -53.95
N GLY A 445 -32.70 13.69 -53.27
CA GLY A 445 -31.84 14.84 -53.69
C GLY A 445 -31.85 16.04 -52.69
N ASN A 446 -30.81 16.90 -52.77
CA ASN A 446 -30.72 18.33 -52.37
C ASN A 446 -30.71 18.69 -50.85
N MET A 447 -29.69 19.43 -50.32
CA MET A 447 -29.40 20.90 -50.33
C MET A 447 -30.30 21.68 -49.33
N GLU A 448 -29.88 22.74 -48.62
CA GLU A 448 -28.70 23.65 -48.66
C GLU A 448 -28.57 24.42 -47.31
N ASP A 449 -27.37 24.95 -46.97
CA ASP A 449 -26.96 26.22 -46.30
C ASP A 449 -27.80 26.86 -45.13
N THR A 450 -27.32 27.75 -44.24
CA THR A 450 -26.38 28.91 -44.40
C THR A 450 -25.86 29.46 -43.03
N GLU A 451 -24.69 30.13 -43.04
CA GLU A 451 -24.19 31.31 -42.26
C GLU A 451 -24.79 31.74 -40.88
N MET A 452 -23.98 31.93 -39.81
CA MET A 452 -23.06 33.06 -39.47
C MET A 452 -23.73 34.41 -39.09
N ILE A 453 -23.68 34.77 -37.79
CA ILE A 453 -23.77 36.15 -37.26
C ILE A 453 -22.89 36.29 -36.00
N GLU A 454 -21.82 37.09 -36.06
CA GLU A 454 -21.28 37.85 -34.90
C GLU A 454 -22.14 39.10 -34.67
N ILE A 455 -22.31 39.59 -33.43
CA ILE A 455 -21.71 40.85 -32.88
C ILE A 455 -21.98 40.87 -31.36
N GLY A 456 -21.05 41.36 -30.52
CA GLY A 456 -21.30 41.64 -29.09
C GLY A 456 -20.04 41.83 -28.27
#